data_AF-N8R228-F1
#
_entry.id   AF-N8R228-F1
#
_cell.length_a   1.000
_cell.length_b   1.000
_cell.length_c   1.000
_cell.angle_alpha   90.00
_cell.angle_beta   90.00
_cell.angle_gamma   90.00
#
_symmetry.space_group_name_H-M   'P 1'
#
loop_
_entity.id
_entity.type
_entity.pdbx_description
1 polymer ?
#
loop_
_entity_poly.entity_id
_entity_poly.type
_entity_poly.pdbx_seq_one_letter_code
_entity_poly.pdbx_strand_id
1 'polypeptide(L)' 'MKDIVMVSYRINDEMDTEADLIVTGEACSFVELISIGVGVQAINEGMDQLMKNPRAKDVLVLHAGSLQRICDTLIEGFEA' A
#
# COMPACT_ATOMS: atom_id res chain seq x y z
N MET A 1 -8.69 -14.87 8.19
CA MET A 1 -7.48 -14.07 7.91
C MET A 1 -7.84 -12.62 8.14
N LYS A 2 -6.88 -11.72 8.35
CA LYS A 2 -7.16 -10.29 8.27
C LYS A 2 -7.31 -9.96 6.79
N ASP A 3 -8.54 -9.73 6.34
CA ASP A 3 -8.87 -9.74 4.91
C ASP A 3 -8.49 -8.43 4.20
N ILE A 4 -8.04 -7.42 4.94
CA ILE A 4 -7.68 -6.10 4.41
C ILE A 4 -6.27 -5.73 4.88
N VAL A 5 -5.47 -5.29 3.91
CA VAL A 5 -4.14 -4.71 4.09
C VAL A 5 -4.22 -3.24 3.74
N MET A 6 -3.62 -2.39 4.57
CA MET A 6 -3.47 -0.97 4.31
C MET A 6 -2.00 -0.65 4.18
N VAL A 7 -1.65 0.16 3.20
CA VAL A 7 -0.28 0.64 3.00
C VAL A 7 -0.29 2.16 2.86
N SER A 8 0.49 2.86 3.68
CA SER A 8 0.74 4.27 3.42
C SER A 8 1.76 4.42 2.31
N TYR A 9 1.62 5.49 1.54
CA TYR A 9 2.54 5.81 0.47
C TYR A 9 2.89 7.29 0.47
N ARG A 10 3.99 7.62 -0.22
CA ARG A 10 4.46 8.98 -0.44
C ARG A 10 4.75 9.18 -1.92
N ILE A 11 4.77 10.44 -2.36
CA ILE A 11 5.33 10.76 -3.69
C ILE A 11 6.84 10.53 -3.63
N ASN A 12 7.38 9.96 -4.70
CA ASN A 12 8.81 9.80 -4.86
C ASN A 12 9.53 11.15 -4.87
N ASP A 13 10.73 11.17 -4.33
CA ASP A 13 11.68 12.26 -4.48
C ASP A 13 12.85 11.83 -5.37
N GLU A 14 13.82 12.72 -5.54
CA GLU A 14 15.00 12.49 -6.41
C GLU A 14 15.89 11.31 -5.95
N MET A 15 15.70 10.79 -4.73
CA MET A 15 16.42 9.64 -4.22
C MET A 15 15.73 8.30 -4.53
N ASP A 16 14.48 8.31 -4.97
CA ASP A 16 13.75 7.09 -5.32
C ASP A 16 14.04 6.67 -6.76
N THR A 17 14.61 5.48 -6.94
CA THR A 17 15.00 4.97 -8.27
C THR A 17 13.83 4.31 -9.02
N GLU A 18 12.90 3.69 -8.29
CA GLU A 18 11.76 2.96 -8.85
C GLU A 18 10.49 3.27 -8.05
N ALA A 19 9.32 3.14 -8.70
CA ALA A 19 8.03 3.38 -8.07
C ALA A 19 7.39 2.04 -7.67
N ASP A 20 6.91 1.94 -6.43
CA ASP A 20 6.12 0.80 -5.98
C ASP A 20 4.69 0.86 -6.53
N LEU A 21 4.15 2.07 -6.72
CA LEU A 21 2.86 2.29 -7.37
C LEU A 21 2.79 3.61 -8.13
N ILE A 22 1.85 3.69 -9.08
CA ILE A 22 1.48 4.93 -9.75
C ILE A 22 0.08 5.35 -9.29
N VAL A 23 -0.03 6.54 -8.68
CA VAL A 23 -1.32 7.12 -8.26
C VAL A 23 -1.58 8.37 -9.08
N THR A 24 -2.64 8.35 -9.89
CA THR A 24 -3.00 9.51 -10.74
C THR A 24 -1.85 10.05 -11.60
N GLY A 25 -0.95 9.17 -12.04
CA GLY A 25 0.23 9.53 -12.85
C GLY A 25 1.46 9.95 -12.04
N GLU A 26 1.37 10.02 -10.71
CA GLU A 26 2.50 10.28 -9.83
C GLU A 26 3.17 8.98 -9.40
N ALA A 27 4.50 8.94 -9.48
CA ALA A 27 5.31 7.85 -8.93
C ALA A 27 5.34 7.92 -7.41
N CYS A 28 4.99 6.81 -6.76
CA CYS A 28 4.88 6.71 -5.32
C CYS A 28 5.58 5.47 -4.79
N SER A 29 6.10 5.59 -3.57
CA SER A 29 6.75 4.51 -2.81
C SER A 29 5.93 4.19 -1.57
N PHE A 30 5.88 2.91 -1.20
CA PHE A 30 5.28 2.46 0.03
C PHE A 30 6.12 2.89 1.23
N VAL A 31 5.45 3.20 2.34
CA VAL A 31 6.09 3.68 3.57
C VAL A 31 5.89 2.69 4.70
N GLU A 32 4.64 2.32 5.00
CA GLU A 32 4.32 1.41 6.09
C GLU A 32 3.10 0.55 5.73
N LEU A 33 3.13 -0.72 6.12
CA LEU A 33 2.09 -1.71 5.84
C LEU A 33 1.51 -2.27 7.15
N ILE A 34 0.17 -2.32 7.22
CA ILE A 34 -0.54 -2.95 8.33
C ILE A 34 -1.66 -3.86 7.82
N SER A 35 -1.99 -4.89 8.59
CA SER A 35 -3.19 -5.70 8.38
C SER A 35 -4.26 -5.34 9.40
N ILE A 36 -5.47 -5.05 8.92
CA ILE A 36 -6.61 -4.64 9.74
C ILE A 36 -7.75 -5.66 9.69
N GLY A 37 -8.69 -5.53 10.63
CA GLY A 37 -9.95 -6.27 10.58
C GLY A 37 -10.89 -5.72 9.48
N VAL A 38 -12.10 -6.27 9.42
CA VAL A 38 -13.15 -5.77 8.53
C VAL A 38 -14.00 -4.70 9.21
N GLY A 39 -14.56 -3.78 8.40
CA GLY A 39 -15.50 -2.76 8.86
C GLY A 39 -14.90 -1.36 8.93
N VAL A 40 -15.79 -0.35 8.87
CA VAL A 40 -15.42 1.07 8.76
C VAL A 40 -14.55 1.54 9.93
N GLN A 41 -14.82 1.07 11.15
CA GLN A 41 -14.03 1.45 12.32
C GLN A 41 -12.58 0.98 12.20
N ALA A 42 -12.34 -0.28 11.81
CA ALA A 42 -11.00 -0.81 11.63
C ALA A 42 -10.24 -0.10 10.51
N ILE A 43 -10.95 0.33 9.46
CA ILE A 43 -10.38 1.15 8.38
C ILE A 43 -9.96 2.52 8.91
N ASN A 44 -10.83 3.21 9.65
CA ASN A 44 -10.51 4.53 10.20
C ASN A 44 -9.34 4.47 11.18
N GLU A 45 -9.32 3.50 12.09
CA GLU A 45 -8.21 3.30 13.04
C GLU A 45 -6.89 3.01 12.31
N GLY A 46 -6.94 2.21 11.24
CA GLY A 46 -5.78 1.93 10.39
C GLY A 46 -5.28 3.16 9.64
N MET A 47 -6.20 3.97 9.07
CA MET A 47 -5.86 5.25 8.44
C MET A 47 -5.18 6.19 9.43
N ASP A 48 -5.78 6.39 10.61
CA ASP A 48 -5.25 7.28 11.65
C ASP A 48 -3.88 6.80 12.16
N GLN A 49 -3.65 5.49 12.23
CA GLN A 49 -2.34 4.94 12.58
C GLN A 49 -1.30 5.28 11.51
N LEU A 50 -1.59 4.98 10.24
CA LEU A 50 -0.64 5.15 9.15
C LEU A 50 -0.33 6.62 8.86
N MET A 51 -1.32 7.51 8.97
CA MET A 51 -1.17 8.95 8.74
C MET A 51 -0.42 9.68 9.87
N LYS A 52 -0.08 9.01 10.98
CA LYS A 52 0.87 9.55 11.99
C LYS A 52 2.28 9.62 11.44
N ASN A 53 2.61 8.87 10.40
CA ASN A 53 3.91 8.95 9.76
C ASN A 53 3.99 10.25 8.94
N PRO A 54 4.90 11.18 9.26
CA PRO A 54 4.97 12.47 8.58
C PRO A 54 5.39 12.38 7.11
N ARG A 55 5.88 11.22 6.68
CA ARG A 55 6.21 10.95 5.27
C ARG A 55 5.03 10.43 4.47
N ALA A 56 3.95 9.98 5.11
CA ALA A 56 2.78 9.46 4.41
C ALA A 56 1.98 10.62 3.77
N LYS A 57 1.74 10.52 2.46
CA LYS A 57 0.80 11.38 1.73
C LYS A 57 -0.62 10.90 1.92
N ASP A 58 -0.84 9.60 1.79
CA ASP A 58 -2.15 8.95 1.88
C ASP A 58 -1.98 7.44 2.06
N VAL A 59 -3.09 6.70 2.05
CA VAL A 59 -3.14 5.25 2.27
C VAL A 59 -3.93 4.55 1.16
N LEU A 60 -3.37 3.44 0.67
CA LEU A 60 -4.04 2.50 -0.22
C LEU A 60 -4.61 1.33 0.59
N VAL A 61 -5.87 1.00 0.35
CA VAL A 61 -6.56 -0.13 0.98
C VAL A 61 -6.73 -1.26 -0.03
N LEU A 62 -6.20 -2.44 0.30
CA LEU A 62 -6.24 -3.62 -0.55
C LEU A 62 -6.90 -4.77 0.20
N HIS A 63 -7.76 -5.52 -0.49
CA HIS A 63 -8.13 -6.85 0.00
C HIS A 63 -6.90 -7.77 -0.10
N ALA A 64 -6.62 -8.55 0.94
CA ALA A 64 -5.42 -9.38 1.03
C ALA A 64 -5.30 -10.37 -0.16
N GLY A 65 -6.41 -10.98 -0.57
CA GLY A 65 -6.43 -11.85 -1.75
C GLY A 65 -6.21 -11.12 -3.08
N SER A 66 -6.43 -9.81 -3.15
CA SER A 66 -6.09 -9.00 -4.32
C SER A 66 -4.60 -8.67 -4.34
N LEU A 67 -4.00 -8.34 -3.19
CA LEU A 67 -2.56 -8.14 -3.05
C LEU A 67 -1.80 -9.41 -3.42
N GLN A 68 -2.24 -10.58 -2.93
CA GLN A 68 -1.62 -11.86 -3.25
C GLN A 68 -1.60 -12.12 -4.76
N ARG A 69 -2.72 -11.90 -5.46
CA ARG A 69 -2.76 -12.05 -6.93
C ARG A 69 -1.81 -11.10 -7.67
N ILE A 70 -1.64 -9.87 -7.18
CA ILE A 70 -0.68 -8.93 -7.76
C ILE A 70 0.75 -9.46 -7.56
N CYS A 71 1.09 -9.89 -6.35
CA CYS A 71 2.40 -10.48 -6.06
C CYS A 71 2.67 -11.72 -6.92
N ASP A 72 1.71 -12.64 -7.02
CA ASP A 72 1.84 -13.85 -7.83
C ASP A 72 2.07 -13.50 -9.31
N THR A 73 1.29 -12.56 -9.86
CA THR A 73 1.43 -12.12 -11.27
C THR A 73 2.78 -11.47 -11.54
N LEU A 74 3.28 -10.66 -10.59
CA LEU A 74 4.59 -10.03 -10.71
C LEU A 74 5.69 -11.09 -10.71
N ILE A 75 5.65 -12.04 -9.76
CA ILE A 75 6.62 -13.13 -9.65
C ILE A 75 6.63 -13.97 -10.93
N GLU A 76 5.45 -14.37 -11.43
CA GLU A 76 5.33 -15.13 -12.69
C GLU A 76 5.87 -14.33 -13.89
N GLY A 77 5.68 -13.01 -13.91
CA GLY A 77 6.22 -12.13 -14.94
C GLY A 77 7.75 -11.95 -14.91
N PHE A 78 8.40 -12.20 -13.77
CA PHE A 78 9.86 -12.16 -13.64
C PHE A 78 10.54 -13.49 -14.05
N GLU A 79 9.79 -14.59 -14.12
CA GLU A 79 10.29 -15.91 -14.55
C GLU A 79 10.13 -16.18 -16.07
N ALA A 80 9.49 -15.27 -16.82
CA ALA A 80 9.24 -15.37 -18.27
C ALA A 80 10.25 -14.55 -19.11
#